data_AF-A0A968HQK9-F1
#
_entry.id   AF-A0A968HQK9-F1
#
_cell.length_a   1.000
_cell.length_b   1.000
_cell.length_c   1.000
_cell.angle_alpha   90.00
_cell.angle_beta   90.00
_cell.angle_gamma   90.00
#
_symmetry.space_group_name_H-M   'P 1'
#
loop_
_entity.id
_entity.type
_entity.pdbx_description
1 polymer ?
#
loop_
_entity_poly.entity_id
_entity_poly.type
_entity_poly.pdbx_seq_one_letter_code
_entity_poly.pdbx_strand_id
1 'polypeptide(L)'
;MHVQVDAFLSPALFAATSEELWQQAVDSASYAGVIGVYLMPDTHLGYGIPVGGVVVTESTIIQSGSGYDISCGVVYMQTPLHASDVQDWARRAAWVDEVEKRVATGLGDHRPELAAKVKHREIEEVLRYGAKALRVSADLCERQYIPIPDDIDLKKIQKAYDRCAPQLGSVGGGNHFIEMQVDAADGSVWVMIHCGSRGYGWHTADHFFKAGAA
;
A
#
# COMPACT_ATOMS: atom_id res chain seq x y z
N MET A 1 30.63 1.65 6.13
CA MET A 1 30.81 2.52 4.95
C MET A 1 29.74 3.59 5.08
N HIS A 2 30.08 4.87 5.13
CA HIS A 2 29.06 5.92 5.18
C HIS A 2 28.67 6.25 3.75
N VAL A 3 27.45 5.88 3.38
CA VAL A 3 26.88 6.19 2.07
C VAL A 3 26.33 7.61 2.09
N GLN A 4 26.41 8.32 0.97
CA GLN A 4 25.80 9.63 0.80
C GLN A 4 24.26 9.52 0.85
N VAL A 5 23.62 10.50 1.48
CA VAL A 5 22.17 10.70 1.44
C VAL A 5 21.88 11.81 0.43
N ASP A 6 21.07 11.50 -0.59
CA ASP A 6 20.63 12.46 -1.61
C ASP A 6 19.17 12.87 -1.36
N ALA A 7 18.90 14.16 -1.18
CA ALA A 7 17.56 14.67 -0.87
C ALA A 7 17.01 15.57 -1.97
N PHE A 8 15.81 15.25 -2.46
CA PHE A 8 15.13 15.99 -3.53
C PHE A 8 14.13 16.98 -2.93
N LEU A 9 14.64 18.08 -2.37
CA LEU A 9 13.84 19.06 -1.64
C LEU A 9 13.93 20.44 -2.30
N SER A 10 12.79 21.13 -2.40
CA SER A 10 12.79 22.58 -2.65
C SER A 10 13.30 23.31 -1.39
N PRO A 11 13.71 24.60 -1.49
CA PRO A 11 14.15 25.35 -0.32
C PRO A 11 13.09 25.39 0.81
N ALA A 12 11.80 25.45 0.45
CA ALA A 12 10.71 25.46 1.42
C ALA A 12 10.55 24.09 2.11
N LEU A 13 10.67 23.00 1.36
CA LEU A 13 10.60 21.65 1.92
C LEU A 13 11.81 21.36 2.82
N PHE A 14 13.00 21.78 2.40
CA PHE A 14 14.21 21.67 3.21
C PHE A 14 14.06 22.40 4.55
N ALA A 15 13.56 23.64 4.53
CA ALA A 15 13.32 24.42 5.75
C ALA A 15 12.25 23.82 6.68
N ALA A 16 11.38 22.95 6.15
CA ALA A 16 10.35 22.25 6.93
C ALA A 16 10.84 20.91 7.51
N THR A 17 12.05 20.46 7.18
CA THR A 17 12.63 19.24 7.75
C THR A 17 13.00 19.40 9.22
N SER A 18 13.07 18.28 9.95
CA SER A 18 13.54 18.24 11.33
C SER A 18 14.88 17.52 11.45
N GLU A 19 15.62 17.77 12.51
CA GLU A 19 16.89 17.08 12.79
C GLU A 19 16.69 15.57 12.95
N GLU A 20 15.56 15.14 13.52
CA GLU A 20 15.22 13.73 13.68
C GLU A 20 15.06 13.01 12.34
N LEU A 21 14.52 13.70 11.32
CA LEU A 21 14.42 13.15 9.96
C LEU A 21 15.81 12.89 9.38
N TRP A 22 16.72 13.86 9.51
CA TRP A 22 18.09 13.71 9.03
C TRP A 22 18.85 12.64 9.80
N GLN A 23 18.66 12.55 11.11
CA GLN A 23 19.23 11.47 11.91
C GLN A 23 18.73 10.10 11.42
N GLN A 24 17.43 9.96 11.15
CA GLN A 24 16.86 8.73 10.61
C GLN A 24 17.42 8.37 9.23
N ALA A 25 17.66 9.36 8.37
CA ALA A 25 18.31 9.15 7.07
C ALA A 25 19.78 8.71 7.21
N VAL A 26 20.51 9.28 8.16
CA VAL A 26 21.89 8.90 8.49
C VAL A 26 21.94 7.47 9.06
N ASP A 27 21.02 7.13 9.96
CA ASP A 27 20.90 5.78 10.51
C ASP A 27 20.62 4.77 9.39
N SER A 28 19.72 5.11 8.46
CA SER A 28 19.42 4.31 7.28
C SER A 28 20.65 4.08 6.41
N ALA A 29 21.47 5.12 6.19
CA ALA A 29 22.72 5.02 5.44
C ALA A 29 23.81 4.18 6.13
N SER A 30 23.64 3.91 7.44
CA SER A 30 24.60 3.13 8.23
C SER A 30 24.32 1.62 8.23
N TYR A 31 23.14 1.19 7.77
CA TYR A 31 22.77 -0.22 7.78
C TYR A 31 23.69 -1.07 6.88
N ALA A 32 23.92 -2.31 7.29
CA ALA A 32 24.76 -3.24 6.54
C ALA A 32 24.21 -3.48 5.13
N GLY A 33 25.10 -3.48 4.14
CA GLY A 33 24.73 -3.67 2.74
C GLY A 33 24.11 -2.45 2.07
N VAL A 34 23.87 -1.33 2.76
CA VAL A 34 23.35 -0.12 2.10
C VAL A 34 24.40 0.47 1.17
N ILE A 35 23.97 0.84 -0.03
CA ILE A 35 24.79 1.44 -1.10
C ILE A 35 24.19 2.74 -1.66
N GLY A 36 22.98 3.12 -1.25
CA GLY A 36 22.38 4.42 -1.60
C GLY A 36 21.20 4.76 -0.69
N VAL A 37 21.02 6.05 -0.37
CA VAL A 37 19.85 6.56 0.35
C VAL A 37 19.35 7.82 -0.34
N TYR A 38 18.06 7.85 -0.66
CA TYR A 38 17.42 8.96 -1.37
C TYR A 38 16.16 9.40 -0.64
N LEU A 39 15.96 10.70 -0.43
CA LEU A 39 14.77 11.26 0.20
C LEU A 39 13.91 12.00 -0.82
N MET A 40 12.65 11.60 -0.93
CA MET A 40 11.64 12.21 -1.82
C MET A 40 11.06 13.50 -1.22
N PRO A 41 10.40 14.35 -2.04
CA PRO A 41 9.85 15.64 -1.59
C PRO A 41 8.85 15.57 -0.43
N ASP A 42 8.19 14.44 -0.24
CA ASP A 42 7.18 14.18 0.79
C ASP A 42 7.77 13.46 2.02
N THR A 43 9.09 13.42 2.15
CA THR A 43 9.75 12.69 3.22
C THR A 43 9.39 13.21 4.61
N HIS A 44 9.20 12.28 5.55
CA HIS A 44 8.92 12.56 6.95
C HIS A 44 9.29 11.35 7.82
N LEU A 45 9.23 11.54 9.14
CA LEU A 45 9.58 10.49 10.10
C LEU A 45 8.79 9.21 9.86
N GLY A 46 9.53 8.10 9.76
CA GLY A 46 9.00 6.76 9.63
C GLY A 46 9.44 5.83 10.75
N TYR A 47 9.37 4.52 10.51
CA TYR A 47 9.85 3.49 11.44
C TYR A 47 11.16 2.89 10.93
N GLY A 48 12.28 3.31 11.49
CA GLY A 48 13.63 2.91 11.04
C GLY A 48 14.10 3.67 9.81
N ILE A 49 13.38 3.54 8.68
CA ILE A 49 13.63 4.30 7.44
C ILE A 49 12.59 5.42 7.33
N PRO A 50 12.94 6.64 6.85
CA PRO A 50 11.97 7.71 6.62
C PRO A 50 10.89 7.30 5.62
N VAL A 51 9.65 7.74 5.84
CA VAL A 51 8.62 7.68 4.79
C VAL A 51 9.07 8.60 3.65
N GLY A 52 8.80 8.21 2.40
CA GLY A 52 9.38 8.88 1.22
C GLY A 52 10.89 8.62 1.05
N GLY A 53 11.47 7.70 1.81
CA GLY A 53 12.86 7.27 1.64
C GLY A 53 12.99 6.09 0.68
N VAL A 54 14.05 6.09 -0.13
CA VAL A 54 14.49 4.95 -0.94
C VAL A 54 15.87 4.53 -0.45
N VAL A 55 15.98 3.31 0.08
CA VAL A 55 17.25 2.72 0.52
C VAL A 55 17.60 1.58 -0.42
N VAL A 56 18.77 1.69 -1.07
CA VAL A 56 19.29 0.69 -1.98
C VAL A 56 20.31 -0.16 -1.23
N THR A 57 20.14 -1.47 -1.28
CA THR A 57 21.01 -2.43 -0.61
C THR A 57 21.62 -3.43 -1.58
N GLU A 58 22.80 -3.92 -1.23
CA GLU A 58 23.40 -5.12 -1.81
C GLU A 58 23.23 -6.29 -0.83
N SER A 59 22.52 -7.33 -1.28
CA SER A 59 22.39 -8.61 -0.57
C SER A 59 21.79 -8.54 0.85
N THR A 60 21.14 -7.44 1.23
CA THR A 60 20.51 -7.26 2.55
C THR A 60 19.07 -6.80 2.39
N ILE A 61 18.14 -7.43 3.10
CA ILE A 61 16.73 -7.01 3.16
C ILE A 61 16.50 -6.28 4.48
N ILE A 62 15.98 -5.06 4.38
CA ILE A 62 15.70 -4.22 5.55
C ILE A 62 14.18 -4.06 5.63
N GLN A 63 13.55 -4.78 6.57
CA GLN A 63 12.08 -4.82 6.65
C GLN A 63 11.50 -3.41 6.78
N SER A 64 12.09 -2.54 7.61
CA SER A 64 11.61 -1.18 7.82
C SER A 64 11.43 -0.38 6.52
N GLY A 65 12.18 -0.73 5.47
CA GLY A 65 12.10 -0.09 4.16
C GLY A 65 10.80 -0.38 3.42
N SER A 66 10.09 -1.47 3.73
CA SER A 66 8.75 -1.73 3.16
C SER A 66 7.62 -1.03 3.90
N GLY A 67 7.89 -0.51 5.11
CA GLY A 67 6.85 -0.08 6.05
C GLY A 67 6.01 -1.25 6.61
N TYR A 68 5.02 -0.92 7.42
CA TYR A 68 4.10 -1.89 8.02
C TYR A 68 3.00 -2.36 7.05
N ASP A 69 2.40 -1.43 6.30
CA ASP A 69 1.41 -1.79 5.28
C ASP A 69 2.11 -2.13 3.97
N ILE A 70 2.61 -3.37 3.92
CA ILE A 70 3.34 -3.90 2.76
C ILE A 70 2.48 -3.75 1.51
N SER A 71 3.06 -3.17 0.45
CA SER A 71 2.37 -2.95 -0.83
C SER A 71 1.11 -2.07 -0.73
N CYS A 72 1.04 -1.15 0.26
CA CYS A 72 0.11 -0.04 0.17
C CYS A 72 0.37 0.75 -1.11
N GLY A 73 -0.68 1.00 -1.88
CA GLY A 73 -0.54 1.54 -3.22
C GLY A 73 -1.87 1.99 -3.82
N VAL A 74 -1.77 2.51 -5.03
CA VAL A 74 -2.88 3.15 -5.72
C VAL A 74 -3.19 2.42 -7.02
N VAL A 75 -4.47 2.18 -7.27
CA VAL A 75 -4.99 1.82 -8.59
C VAL A 75 -5.85 2.97 -9.08
N TYR A 76 -5.64 3.37 -10.33
CA TYR A 76 -6.39 4.46 -10.96
C TYR A 76 -7.05 3.97 -12.24
N MET A 77 -8.37 4.08 -12.34
CA MET A 77 -9.17 3.51 -13.43
C MET A 77 -10.05 4.57 -14.07
N GLN A 78 -9.98 4.68 -15.41
CA GLN A 78 -10.87 5.55 -16.16
C GLN A 78 -12.25 4.92 -16.25
N THR A 79 -13.29 5.72 -16.08
CA THR A 79 -14.67 5.32 -16.32
C THR A 79 -15.13 5.80 -17.71
N PRO A 80 -16.22 5.25 -18.26
CA PRO A 80 -16.85 5.80 -19.46
C PRO A 80 -17.56 7.13 -19.24
N LEU A 81 -17.58 7.66 -18.01
CA LEU A 81 -18.29 8.89 -17.66
C LEU A 81 -17.43 10.13 -17.95
N HIS A 82 -18.12 11.23 -18.19
CA HIS A 82 -17.53 12.56 -18.32
C HIS A 82 -18.01 13.47 -17.18
N ALA A 83 -17.31 14.58 -16.94
CA ALA A 83 -17.58 15.54 -15.88
C ALA A 83 -19.05 15.97 -15.84
N SER A 84 -19.69 16.10 -17.00
CA SER A 84 -21.12 16.42 -17.15
C SER A 84 -22.05 15.40 -16.50
N ASP A 85 -21.64 14.13 -16.42
CA ASP A 85 -22.47 13.03 -15.88
C ASP A 85 -22.50 13.01 -14.34
N VAL A 86 -21.53 13.67 -13.70
CA VAL A 86 -21.29 13.63 -12.24
C VAL A 86 -21.46 14.98 -11.55
N GLN A 87 -21.99 16.00 -12.25
CA GLN A 87 -22.27 17.32 -11.65
C GLN A 87 -23.32 17.23 -10.53
N ASP A 88 -24.33 16.39 -10.73
CA ASP A 88 -25.43 16.24 -9.78
C ASP A 88 -24.96 15.60 -8.47
N TRP A 89 -25.33 16.22 -7.34
CA TRP A 89 -24.99 15.72 -6.02
C TRP A 89 -25.70 14.40 -5.71
N ALA A 90 -26.96 14.24 -6.11
CA ALA A 90 -27.71 13.03 -5.80
C ALA A 90 -27.10 11.80 -6.48
N ARG A 91 -26.62 11.94 -7.73
CA ARG A 91 -25.84 10.90 -8.43
C ARG A 91 -24.54 10.54 -7.72
N ARG A 92 -23.79 11.55 -7.24
CA ARG A 92 -22.53 11.33 -6.52
C ARG A 92 -22.77 10.62 -5.18
N ALA A 93 -23.78 11.04 -4.43
CA ALA A 93 -24.17 10.40 -3.18
C ALA A 93 -24.61 8.94 -3.42
N ALA A 94 -25.44 8.70 -4.44
CA ALA A 94 -25.86 7.35 -4.81
C ALA A 94 -24.67 6.46 -5.21
N TRP A 95 -23.65 7.01 -5.88
CA TRP A 95 -22.43 6.26 -6.18
C TRP A 95 -21.67 5.86 -4.91
N VAL A 96 -21.52 6.80 -3.95
CA VAL A 96 -20.90 6.50 -2.65
C VAL A 96 -21.67 5.39 -1.94
N ASP A 97 -23.00 5.48 -1.88
CA ASP A 97 -23.85 4.44 -1.26
C ASP A 97 -23.64 3.06 -1.91
N GLU A 98 -23.52 3.02 -3.24
CA GLU A 98 -23.29 1.76 -3.96
C GLU A 98 -21.87 1.20 -3.74
N VAL A 99 -20.87 2.06 -3.53
CA VAL A 99 -19.52 1.65 -3.13
C VAL A 99 -19.56 1.06 -1.71
N GLU A 100 -20.16 1.76 -0.74
CA GLU A 100 -20.21 1.32 0.66
C GLU A 100 -21.00 0.00 0.85
N LYS A 101 -22.03 -0.24 0.03
CA LYS A 101 -22.74 -1.54 0.03
C LYS A 101 -21.88 -2.70 -0.45
N ARG A 102 -20.78 -2.46 -1.18
CA ARG A 102 -19.95 -3.50 -1.82
C ARG A 102 -18.54 -3.59 -1.24
N VAL A 103 -18.02 -2.51 -0.68
CA VAL A 103 -16.63 -2.43 -0.22
C VAL A 103 -16.60 -1.94 1.21
N ALA A 104 -15.99 -2.73 2.10
CA ALA A 104 -15.87 -2.36 3.49
C ALA A 104 -14.88 -1.20 3.66
N THR A 105 -15.27 -0.18 4.43
CA THR A 105 -14.42 0.95 4.82
C THR A 105 -14.18 0.93 6.33
N GLY A 106 -13.09 1.53 6.78
CA GLY A 106 -12.74 1.63 8.19
C GLY A 106 -11.99 0.43 8.77
N LEU A 107 -11.86 0.42 10.10
CA LEU A 107 -11.15 -0.62 10.84
C LEU A 107 -12.06 -1.83 11.12
N GLY A 108 -11.46 -3.02 11.16
CA GLY A 108 -12.12 -4.25 11.55
C GLY A 108 -12.43 -5.18 10.39
N ASP A 109 -13.37 -6.08 10.64
CA ASP A 109 -13.64 -7.27 9.82
C ASP A 109 -15.09 -7.29 9.30
N HIS A 110 -15.75 -6.13 9.28
CA HIS A 110 -17.10 -5.98 8.75
C HIS A 110 -17.12 -6.22 7.24
N ARG A 111 -18.13 -6.95 6.76
CA ARG A 111 -18.38 -7.13 5.33
C ARG A 111 -19.75 -6.54 4.97
N PRO A 112 -19.80 -5.60 4.03
CA PRO A 112 -21.05 -5.09 3.49
C PRO A 112 -21.91 -6.18 2.84
N GLU A 113 -23.20 -5.90 2.75
CA GLU A 113 -24.21 -6.83 2.25
C GLU A 113 -23.91 -7.37 0.84
N LEU A 114 -23.46 -6.49 -0.06
CA LEU A 114 -23.20 -6.82 -1.46
C LEU A 114 -21.72 -7.12 -1.74
N ALA A 115 -20.89 -7.21 -0.70
CA ALA A 115 -19.49 -7.55 -0.85
C ALA A 115 -19.31 -8.97 -1.41
N ALA A 116 -18.34 -9.13 -2.33
CA ALA A 116 -18.02 -10.44 -2.87
C ALA A 116 -17.59 -11.41 -1.75
N LYS A 117 -18.17 -12.61 -1.75
CA LYS A 117 -17.80 -13.66 -0.79
C LYS A 117 -16.49 -14.29 -1.23
N VAL A 118 -15.52 -14.33 -0.33
CA VAL A 118 -14.23 -14.97 -0.53
C VAL A 118 -14.26 -16.36 0.11
N LYS A 119 -13.99 -17.40 -0.68
CA LYS A 119 -13.82 -18.78 -0.19
C LYS A 119 -12.39 -18.96 0.32
N HIS A 120 -12.20 -19.84 1.30
CA HIS A 120 -10.87 -20.12 1.84
C HIS A 120 -9.83 -20.53 0.77
N ARG A 121 -10.19 -21.35 -0.21
CA ARG A 121 -9.26 -21.74 -1.29
C ARG A 121 -8.76 -20.55 -2.11
N GLU A 122 -9.58 -19.52 -2.25
CA GLU A 122 -9.26 -18.33 -3.03
C GLU A 122 -8.21 -17.49 -2.29
N ILE A 123 -8.14 -17.59 -0.96
CA ILE A 123 -7.15 -16.87 -0.15
C ILE A 123 -5.74 -17.39 -0.44
N GLU A 124 -5.54 -18.70 -0.42
CA GLU A 124 -4.20 -19.28 -0.67
C GLU A 124 -3.76 -19.01 -2.11
N GLU A 125 -4.68 -19.08 -3.09
CA GLU A 125 -4.41 -18.69 -4.47
C GLU A 125 -4.06 -17.20 -4.58
N VAL A 126 -4.78 -16.30 -3.89
CA VAL A 126 -4.48 -14.87 -3.86
C VAL A 126 -3.13 -14.58 -3.20
N LEU A 127 -2.78 -15.27 -2.11
CA LEU A 127 -1.47 -15.11 -1.48
C LEU A 127 -0.33 -15.53 -2.43
N ARG A 128 -0.49 -16.60 -3.21
CA ARG A 128 0.55 -17.07 -4.15
C ARG A 128 0.58 -16.31 -5.48
N TYR A 129 -0.58 -15.93 -5.99
CA TYR A 129 -0.73 -15.45 -7.37
C TYR A 129 -1.37 -14.06 -7.46
N GLY A 130 -1.59 -13.38 -6.33
CA GLY A 130 -2.07 -12.00 -6.28
C GLY A 130 -3.29 -11.74 -7.16
N ALA A 131 -3.21 -10.68 -7.96
CA ALA A 131 -4.29 -10.26 -8.85
C ALA A 131 -4.60 -11.30 -9.96
N LYS A 132 -3.64 -12.16 -10.31
CA LYS A 132 -3.84 -13.23 -11.30
C LYS A 132 -4.86 -14.28 -10.81
N ALA A 133 -4.89 -14.58 -9.52
CA ALA A 133 -5.91 -15.47 -8.94
C ALA A 133 -7.33 -14.90 -9.13
N LEU A 134 -7.44 -13.57 -9.17
CA LEU A 134 -8.67 -12.83 -9.40
C LEU A 134 -8.95 -12.56 -10.89
N ARG A 135 -8.13 -13.11 -11.79
CA ARG A 135 -8.24 -12.93 -13.25
C ARG A 135 -8.13 -11.48 -13.72
N VAL A 136 -7.46 -10.63 -12.95
CA VAL A 136 -7.13 -9.25 -13.37
C VAL A 136 -5.97 -9.30 -14.35
N SER A 137 -6.04 -8.55 -15.46
CA SER A 137 -4.96 -8.51 -16.47
C SER A 137 -3.67 -7.92 -15.90
N ALA A 138 -2.52 -8.34 -16.43
CA ALA A 138 -1.23 -7.74 -16.10
C ALA A 138 -1.15 -6.27 -16.55
N ASP A 139 -1.90 -5.88 -17.57
CA ASP A 139 -1.88 -4.48 -18.07
C ASP A 139 -2.55 -3.49 -17.09
N LEU A 140 -3.30 -3.99 -16.10
CA LEU A 140 -3.98 -3.17 -15.09
C LEU A 140 -3.20 -3.04 -13.78
N CYS A 141 -2.02 -3.67 -13.68
CA CYS A 141 -1.20 -3.66 -12.47
C CYS A 141 0.27 -3.49 -12.85
N GLU A 142 1.06 -2.78 -12.04
CA GLU A 142 2.53 -2.76 -12.24
C GLU A 142 3.11 -4.19 -12.18
N ARG A 143 2.57 -5.01 -11.29
CA ARG A 143 2.88 -6.44 -11.15
C ARG A 143 1.68 -7.21 -10.63
N GLN A 144 1.30 -8.32 -11.26
CA GLN A 144 0.17 -9.14 -10.79
C GLN A 144 0.44 -9.87 -9.47
N TYR A 145 1.68 -10.37 -9.29
CA TYR A 145 2.14 -11.06 -8.08
C TYR A 145 3.66 -11.21 -8.08
N ILE A 146 4.20 -11.58 -6.92
CA ILE A 146 5.60 -12.01 -6.76
C ILE A 146 5.58 -13.54 -6.62
N PRO A 147 6.38 -14.30 -7.38
CA PRO A 147 6.43 -15.75 -7.23
C PRO A 147 6.79 -16.18 -5.81
N ILE A 148 5.95 -17.01 -5.21
CA ILE A 148 6.20 -17.63 -3.90
C ILE A 148 6.46 -19.11 -4.12
N PRO A 149 7.61 -19.65 -3.71
CA PRO A 149 7.89 -21.08 -3.81
C PRO A 149 6.83 -21.96 -3.13
N ASP A 150 6.57 -23.14 -3.71
CA ASP A 150 5.49 -24.03 -3.26
C ASP A 150 5.69 -24.56 -1.83
N ASP A 151 6.94 -24.70 -1.41
CA ASP A 151 7.36 -25.18 -0.09
C ASP A 151 7.22 -24.13 1.03
N ILE A 152 6.94 -22.88 0.69
CA ILE A 152 6.67 -21.85 1.69
C ILE A 152 5.30 -22.08 2.35
N ASP A 153 5.32 -22.23 3.67
CA ASP A 153 4.11 -22.26 4.50
C ASP A 153 3.51 -20.85 4.64
N LEU A 154 2.40 -20.63 3.93
CA LEU A 154 1.65 -19.37 3.95
C LEU A 154 0.98 -19.07 5.31
N LYS A 155 0.89 -20.07 6.19
CA LYS A 155 0.24 -19.98 7.51
C LYS A 155 1.24 -19.78 8.64
N LYS A 156 2.54 -19.79 8.34
CA LYS A 156 3.64 -19.65 9.31
C LYS A 156 3.44 -18.48 10.28
N ILE A 157 2.96 -17.35 9.77
CA ILE A 157 2.59 -16.18 10.59
C ILE A 157 1.08 -16.20 10.81
N GLN A 158 0.62 -17.03 11.77
CA GLN A 158 -0.81 -17.27 11.99
C GLN A 158 -1.62 -15.98 12.17
N LYS A 159 -1.09 -15.01 12.95
CA LYS A 159 -1.74 -13.71 13.16
C LYS A 159 -1.98 -12.94 11.86
N ALA A 160 -1.07 -13.05 10.89
CA ALA A 160 -1.25 -12.44 9.57
C ALA A 160 -2.29 -13.21 8.76
N TYR A 161 -2.17 -14.53 8.71
CA TYR A 161 -3.07 -15.39 7.95
C TYR A 161 -4.54 -15.26 8.39
N ASP A 162 -4.78 -15.14 9.70
CA ASP A 162 -6.11 -14.95 10.29
C ASP A 162 -6.81 -13.66 9.79
N ARG A 163 -6.05 -12.68 9.29
CA ARG A 163 -6.59 -11.42 8.73
C ARG A 163 -6.98 -11.51 7.27
N CYS A 164 -6.49 -12.50 6.51
CA CYS A 164 -6.74 -12.58 5.07
C CYS A 164 -8.23 -12.74 4.77
N ALA A 165 -8.89 -13.73 5.36
CA ALA A 165 -10.30 -14.02 5.11
C ALA A 165 -11.24 -12.86 5.48
N PRO A 166 -11.15 -12.25 6.67
CA PRO A 166 -12.06 -11.17 7.02
C PRO A 166 -11.82 -9.88 6.23
N GLN A 167 -10.57 -9.56 5.86
CA GLN A 167 -10.22 -8.22 5.35
C GLN A 167 -10.02 -8.15 3.83
N LEU A 168 -9.93 -9.29 3.12
CA LEU A 168 -9.79 -9.27 1.67
C LEU A 168 -11.00 -8.59 1.00
N GLY A 169 -10.74 -7.61 0.14
CA GLY A 169 -11.78 -6.80 -0.51
C GLY A 169 -12.30 -5.65 0.35
N SER A 170 -11.53 -5.23 1.38
CA SER A 170 -11.79 -4.00 2.14
C SER A 170 -10.78 -2.91 1.79
N VAL A 171 -11.15 -1.64 1.99
CA VAL A 171 -10.26 -0.48 1.84
C VAL A 171 -9.41 -0.31 3.09
N GLY A 172 -10.07 -0.33 4.26
CA GLY A 172 -9.43 -0.06 5.54
C GLY A 172 -9.65 1.33 6.10
N GLY A 173 -8.84 1.67 7.11
CA GLY A 173 -8.76 3.02 7.70
C GLY A 173 -7.40 3.66 7.44
N GLY A 174 -7.14 4.81 8.08
CA GLY A 174 -5.94 5.61 7.83
C GLY A 174 -6.11 6.50 6.61
N ASN A 175 -5.11 6.53 5.74
CA ASN A 175 -5.12 7.31 4.49
C ASN A 175 -5.71 6.53 3.30
N HIS A 176 -6.38 5.40 3.54
CA HIS A 176 -6.99 4.57 2.50
C HIS A 176 -8.38 5.08 2.12
N PHE A 177 -8.68 5.10 0.83
CA PHE A 177 -9.93 5.63 0.30
C PHE A 177 -10.30 5.04 -1.06
N ILE A 178 -11.56 5.23 -1.46
CA ILE A 178 -12.03 5.14 -2.84
C ILE A 178 -12.58 6.51 -3.20
N GLU A 179 -12.06 7.13 -4.24
CA GLU A 179 -12.45 8.49 -4.64
C GLU A 179 -12.77 8.53 -6.14
N MET A 180 -13.87 9.19 -6.48
CA MET A 180 -14.18 9.57 -7.85
C MET A 180 -13.63 10.96 -8.13
N GLN A 181 -12.80 11.08 -9.16
CA GLN A 181 -12.11 12.31 -9.53
C GLN A 181 -12.46 12.71 -10.96
N VAL A 182 -12.43 14.01 -11.23
CA VAL A 182 -12.62 14.56 -12.57
C VAL A 182 -11.30 15.18 -13.01
N ASP A 183 -10.80 14.75 -14.16
CA ASP A 183 -9.63 15.36 -14.78
C ASP A 183 -10.00 16.77 -15.26
N ALA A 184 -9.25 17.77 -14.80
CA ALA A 184 -9.49 19.17 -15.13
C ALA A 184 -9.17 19.50 -16.60
N ALA A 185 -8.32 18.71 -17.25
CA ALA A 185 -7.87 18.97 -18.62
C ALA A 185 -8.93 18.59 -19.67
N ASP A 186 -9.60 17.44 -19.50
CA ASP A 186 -10.50 16.88 -20.50
C ASP A 186 -11.89 16.48 -19.96
N GLY A 187 -12.10 16.60 -18.65
CA GLY A 187 -13.35 16.21 -17.99
C GLY A 187 -13.55 14.70 -17.85
N SER A 188 -12.56 13.86 -18.14
CA SER A 188 -12.63 12.41 -17.92
C SER A 188 -12.86 12.10 -16.44
N VAL A 189 -13.73 11.14 -16.15
CA VAL A 189 -14.00 10.70 -14.77
C VAL A 189 -13.19 9.44 -14.47
N TRP A 190 -12.49 9.48 -13.35
CA TRP A 190 -11.61 8.42 -12.86
C TRP A 190 -12.04 7.95 -11.47
N VAL A 191 -11.70 6.71 -11.13
CA VAL A 191 -11.81 6.17 -9.78
C VAL A 191 -10.43 5.80 -9.28
N MET A 192 -10.02 6.42 -8.17
CA MET A 192 -8.82 6.11 -7.42
C MET A 192 -9.14 5.20 -6.26
N ILE A 193 -8.40 4.11 -6.14
CA ILE A 193 -8.45 3.22 -4.97
C ILE A 193 -7.08 3.26 -4.34
N HIS A 194 -7.01 3.74 -3.10
CA HIS A 194 -5.81 3.69 -2.27
C HIS A 194 -6.04 2.72 -1.13
N CYS A 195 -5.33 1.60 -1.14
CA CYS A 195 -5.38 0.62 -0.07
C CYS A 195 -4.09 -0.22 -0.06
N GLY A 196 -4.01 -1.15 0.88
CA GLY A 196 -2.86 -2.01 1.05
C GLY A 196 -3.21 -3.42 1.47
N SER A 197 -2.21 -4.11 2.00
CA SER A 197 -2.28 -5.51 2.45
C SER A 197 -3.14 -5.75 3.69
N ARG A 198 -3.68 -4.68 4.30
CA ARG A 198 -4.50 -4.73 5.52
C ARG A 198 -3.71 -5.36 6.68
N GLY A 199 -4.40 -6.03 7.60
CA GLY A 199 -3.77 -6.67 8.75
C GLY A 199 -2.78 -7.78 8.37
N TYR A 200 -2.89 -8.36 7.16
CA TYR A 200 -1.93 -9.37 6.70
C TYR A 200 -0.51 -8.82 6.61
N GLY A 201 -0.31 -7.71 5.87
CA GLY A 201 1.03 -7.13 5.76
C GLY A 201 1.48 -6.50 7.07
N TRP A 202 0.59 -5.86 7.84
CA TRP A 202 0.96 -5.30 9.15
C TRP A 202 1.55 -6.37 10.09
N HIS A 203 0.88 -7.52 10.24
CA HIS A 203 1.38 -8.61 11.09
C HIS A 203 2.61 -9.29 10.52
N THR A 204 2.74 -9.36 9.20
CA THR A 204 3.93 -9.89 8.52
C THR A 204 5.14 -8.98 8.75
N ALA A 205 4.96 -7.67 8.57
CA ALA A 205 5.96 -6.65 8.85
C ALA A 205 6.39 -6.68 10.31
N ASP A 206 5.44 -6.65 11.26
CA ASP A 206 5.73 -6.70 12.70
C ASP A 206 6.52 -7.95 13.10
N HIS A 207 6.20 -9.11 12.50
CA HIS A 207 6.93 -10.35 12.74
C HIS A 207 8.40 -10.22 12.32
N PHE A 208 8.66 -9.78 11.08
CA PHE A 208 10.03 -9.67 10.56
C PHE A 208 10.80 -8.48 11.15
N PHE A 209 10.12 -7.40 11.55
CA PHE A 209 10.73 -6.29 12.27
C PHE A 209 11.32 -6.79 13.61
N LYS A 210 10.57 -7.61 14.34
CA LYS A 210 11.03 -8.20 15.60
C LYS A 210 12.07 -9.30 15.38
N ALA A 211 11.87 -10.15 14.38
CA ALA A 211 12.79 -11.25 14.09
C ALA A 211 14.16 -10.77 13.58
N GLY A 212 14.20 -9.67 12.81
CA GLY A 212 15.44 -9.08 12.33
C GLY A 212 16.19 -8.24 13.37
N ALA A 213 15.54 -7.92 14.50
CA ALA A 213 16.16 -7.24 15.63
C ALA A 213 16.77 -8.19 16.67
N ALA A 214 16.54 -9.49 16.54
CA ALA A 214 17.06 -10.55 17.44
C ALA A 214 18.37 -11.12 16.91
#